data_AF-A0A660UD44-F1
#
_entry.id   AF-A0A660UD44-F1
#
_cell.length_a   1.000
_cell.length_b   1.000
_cell.length_c   1.000
_cell.angle_alpha   90.00
_cell.angle_beta   90.00
_cell.angle_gamma   90.00
#
_symmetry.space_group_name_H-M   'P 1'
#
loop_
_entity.id
_entity.type
_entity.pdbx_description
1 polymer ?
#
loop_
_entity_poly.entity_id
_entity_poly.type
_entity_poly.pdbx_seq_one_letter_code
_entity_poly.pdbx_strand_id
1 'polypeptide(L)'
;MNFTGKIPKIWILLCLFISTIFYPLNAEIVQVEGESKANITAYVTKRFFSYPGTKNLVYHMYLPRNMEHSLTTQNIKRLRRYITPFPTEINEYQDEYGNKYLDLIWKKQVRNVQVDLQFEALLCSRYYPYTSEAVYPIQVYTENMGIYLKSTELTPANDPAIKELAESISKNRDREIDVVFGIFRWVDENIALIEKRKLKNSDNHVDAAFILKRKMGTEEGIVNLIVSLLRAAHIPSRVVYGISFQKEIAIKTGKINYIFDFPNSTRYWVEVYFPDTGWIGYDPRGLYFCTTPNLIALSVGPDTNYVSDRWSAGGDEVSFESEYIFDIKNYSSALKYRALTGEITRKIILSPQIPELPADYKITLSENSGNLESNKGIAYFFSIEDGSFESYLENISKHVDVDATKNLVYAQRFFLPDKIKIKRFQLPLIKFSDAGRIWIDIFSDNNGMPGKRYFRTLSVDSSRVRFMQIDNPWIDFPTGKNTPALESGYYWLALRSSGNCIFKWYAQDGNVFGEADDTRFMNVRLKNPSWNNLANFDMNFRLYGRVLSNEK
;
A
#
# COMPACT_ATOMS: atom_id res chain seq x y z
N MET A 1 -30.84 16.36 78.37
CA MET A 1 -31.53 17.62 78.04
C MET A 1 -31.32 17.90 76.56
N ASN A 2 -32.38 18.37 75.89
CA ASN A 2 -32.59 18.43 74.43
C ASN A 2 -31.70 19.44 73.64
N PHE A 3 -31.87 19.32 72.31
CA PHE A 3 -31.61 20.25 71.19
C PHE A 3 -30.29 20.03 70.45
N THR A 4 -30.27 19.36 69.29
CA THR A 4 -30.71 19.75 67.93
C THR A 4 -30.03 21.00 67.37
N GLY A 5 -29.34 20.82 66.24
CA GLY A 5 -28.77 21.90 65.43
C GLY A 5 -28.18 21.37 64.12
N LYS A 6 -28.90 21.55 63.01
CA LYS A 6 -28.48 21.25 61.63
C LYS A 6 -27.34 22.20 61.20
N ILE A 7 -26.33 21.67 60.50
CA ILE A 7 -25.42 22.44 59.63
C ILE A 7 -25.23 21.63 58.31
N PRO A 8 -25.20 22.27 57.12
CA PRO A 8 -25.57 21.64 55.86
C PRO A 8 -24.40 20.95 55.12
N LYS A 9 -24.79 20.10 54.17
CA LYS A 9 -23.97 19.31 53.23
C LYS A 9 -22.82 20.11 52.62
N ILE A 10 -21.59 19.77 53.00
CA ILE A 10 -20.39 20.01 52.20
C ILE A 10 -20.00 18.66 51.58
N TRP A 11 -19.93 18.66 50.25
CA TRP A 11 -19.44 17.56 49.43
C TRP A 11 -17.98 17.26 49.79
N ILE A 12 -17.72 16.08 50.36
CA ILE A 12 -16.39 15.49 50.36
C ILE A 12 -16.37 14.50 49.20
N LEU A 13 -15.65 14.89 48.15
CA LEU A 13 -15.27 14.07 47.02
C LEU A 13 -14.57 12.80 47.57
N LEU A 14 -15.21 11.64 47.39
CA LEU A 14 -14.56 10.36 47.57
C LEU A 14 -13.58 10.21 46.39
N CYS A 15 -12.27 10.32 46.67
CA CYS A 15 -11.21 9.95 45.73
C CYS A 15 -11.28 8.45 45.43
N LEU A 16 -12.14 8.08 44.47
CA LEU A 16 -11.99 6.85 43.70
C LEU A 16 -10.79 7.06 42.79
N PHE A 17 -9.63 6.58 43.23
CA PHE A 17 -8.48 6.27 42.39
C PHE A 17 -8.91 5.15 41.42
N ILE A 18 -9.67 5.51 40.38
CA ILE A 18 -9.73 4.71 39.17
C ILE A 18 -8.37 4.91 38.54
N SER A 19 -7.48 3.93 38.70
CA SER A 19 -6.34 3.76 37.82
C SER A 19 -6.88 3.52 36.42
N THR A 20 -7.24 4.60 35.74
CA THR A 20 -7.36 4.63 34.30
C THR A 20 -5.96 4.36 33.78
N ILE A 21 -5.66 3.10 33.50
CA ILE A 21 -4.66 2.77 32.49
C ILE A 21 -5.28 3.29 31.19
N PHE A 22 -5.15 4.59 30.97
CA PHE A 22 -5.18 5.12 29.63
C PHE A 22 -4.02 4.39 28.93
N TYR A 23 -4.32 3.57 27.93
CA TYR A 23 -3.41 3.36 26.82
C TYR A 23 -3.78 4.42 25.79
N PRO A 24 -3.18 5.63 25.78
CA PRO A 24 -3.25 6.45 24.60
C PRO A 24 -2.00 6.18 23.74
N LEU A 25 -2.18 6.37 22.43
CA LEU A 25 -1.13 6.59 21.42
C LEU A 25 -0.40 5.35 20.90
N ASN A 26 -0.97 4.70 19.88
CA ASN A 26 -0.16 3.95 18.93
C ASN A 26 0.42 4.95 17.92
N ALA A 27 1.70 5.26 18.09
CA ALA A 27 2.54 5.82 17.04
C ALA A 27 2.77 4.74 15.96
N GLU A 28 2.78 5.09 14.67
CA GLU A 28 2.82 4.10 13.57
C GLU A 28 3.98 4.28 12.59
N ILE A 29 4.85 5.27 12.80
CA ILE A 29 6.10 5.43 12.07
C ILE A 29 7.19 4.61 12.77
N VAL A 30 7.50 3.46 12.17
CA VAL A 30 8.58 2.56 12.58
C VAL A 30 9.89 3.12 12.04
N GLN A 31 10.63 3.82 12.89
CA GLN A 31 11.95 4.33 12.56
C GLN A 31 12.99 3.23 12.71
N VAL A 32 13.79 3.06 11.66
CA VAL A 32 14.84 2.05 11.59
C VAL A 32 16.18 2.67 11.24
N GLU A 33 17.24 1.91 11.49
CA GLU A 33 18.59 2.21 11.01
C GLU A 33 19.26 0.98 10.43
N GLY A 34 20.07 1.17 9.39
CA GLY A 34 20.88 0.12 8.77
C GLY A 34 20.76 0.16 7.25
N GLU A 35 21.11 -0.95 6.61
CA GLU A 35 21.04 -1.07 5.15
C GLU A 35 20.29 -2.32 4.73
N SER A 36 19.58 -2.20 3.62
CA SER A 36 18.98 -3.33 2.90
C SER A 36 19.51 -3.36 1.48
N LYS A 37 19.90 -4.55 1.01
CA LYS A 37 20.52 -4.77 -0.30
C LYS A 37 19.86 -5.93 -1.02
N ALA A 38 19.74 -5.82 -2.33
CA ALA A 38 19.28 -6.89 -3.19
C ALA A 38 20.13 -6.98 -4.46
N ASN A 39 20.41 -8.21 -4.89
CA ASN A 39 20.92 -8.52 -6.21
C ASN A 39 19.92 -9.47 -6.86
N ILE A 40 19.28 -9.03 -7.93
CA ILE A 40 18.16 -9.72 -8.55
C ILE A 40 18.34 -9.74 -10.06
N THR A 41 17.83 -10.80 -10.70
CA THR A 41 17.56 -10.81 -12.14
C THR A 41 16.06 -10.66 -12.35
N ALA A 42 15.64 -9.59 -13.02
CA ALA A 42 14.26 -9.32 -13.36
C ALA A 42 13.92 -9.83 -14.76
N TYR A 43 12.73 -10.40 -14.89
CA TYR A 43 12.10 -10.84 -16.13
C TYR A 43 10.72 -10.16 -16.18
N VAL A 44 10.58 -9.15 -17.03
CA VAL A 44 9.35 -8.40 -17.20
C VAL A 44 8.79 -8.74 -18.57
N THR A 45 7.67 -9.44 -18.59
CA THR A 45 7.00 -9.88 -19.82
C THR A 45 5.70 -9.11 -20.02
N LYS A 46 5.50 -8.61 -21.23
CA LYS A 46 4.29 -7.90 -21.66
C LYS A 46 3.69 -8.64 -22.85
N ARG A 47 2.40 -8.98 -22.77
CA ARG A 47 1.69 -9.71 -23.83
C ARG A 47 0.51 -8.90 -24.34
N PHE A 48 0.40 -8.80 -25.65
CA PHE A 48 -0.75 -8.21 -26.33
C PHE A 48 -1.42 -9.30 -27.16
N PHE A 49 -2.73 -9.48 -26.96
CA PHE A 49 -3.54 -10.35 -27.82
C PHE A 49 -4.54 -9.47 -28.56
N SER A 50 -4.33 -9.32 -29.86
CA SER A 50 -5.13 -8.46 -30.73
C SER A 50 -6.11 -9.29 -31.57
N TYR A 51 -7.29 -8.74 -31.79
CA TYR A 51 -8.37 -9.39 -32.52
C TYR A 51 -8.32 -9.06 -34.02
N PRO A 52 -9.01 -9.82 -34.88
CA PRO A 52 -9.06 -9.56 -36.31
C PRO A 52 -9.44 -8.11 -36.63
N GLY A 53 -8.67 -7.47 -37.53
CA GLY A 53 -8.87 -6.06 -37.88
C GLY A 53 -7.98 -5.06 -37.13
N THR A 54 -7.39 -5.46 -36.00
CA THR A 54 -6.45 -4.61 -35.25
C THR A 54 -5.19 -4.35 -36.07
N LYS A 55 -4.81 -3.09 -36.25
CA LYS A 55 -3.59 -2.67 -36.97
C LYS A 55 -2.86 -1.59 -36.17
N ASN A 56 -1.64 -1.23 -36.56
CA ASN A 56 -0.89 -0.14 -35.93
C ASN A 56 -0.79 -0.25 -34.40
N LEU A 57 -0.45 -1.44 -33.89
CA LEU A 57 -0.13 -1.58 -32.46
C LEU A 57 1.17 -0.82 -32.20
N VAL A 58 1.14 0.12 -31.26
CA VAL A 58 2.29 0.87 -30.76
C VAL A 58 2.42 0.57 -29.28
N TYR A 59 3.61 0.18 -28.85
CA TYR A 59 3.95 0.03 -27.45
C TYR A 59 5.13 0.94 -27.10
N HIS A 60 4.84 1.92 -26.24
CA HIS A 60 5.78 2.83 -25.62
C HIS A 60 6.26 2.24 -24.30
N MET A 61 7.53 1.85 -24.23
CA MET A 61 8.12 1.12 -23.11
C MET A 61 9.34 1.84 -22.54
N TYR A 62 9.33 2.12 -21.24
CA TYR A 62 10.48 2.67 -20.54
C TYR A 62 11.51 1.59 -20.20
N LEU A 63 12.79 1.97 -20.24
CA LEU A 63 13.91 1.10 -19.89
C LEU A 63 14.44 1.41 -18.48
N PRO A 64 14.83 0.40 -17.70
CA PRO A 64 15.38 0.59 -16.36
C PRO A 64 16.65 1.44 -16.41
N ARG A 65 16.77 2.34 -15.44
CA ARG A 65 17.85 3.34 -15.36
C ARG A 65 18.78 3.11 -14.17
N ASN A 66 20.01 3.60 -14.26
CA ASN A 66 20.87 3.74 -13.08
C ASN A 66 20.41 4.94 -12.25
N MET A 67 20.46 4.81 -10.93
CA MET A 67 20.15 5.88 -9.99
C MET A 67 21.14 5.87 -8.84
N GLU A 68 21.60 7.06 -8.49
CA GLU A 68 22.41 7.32 -7.32
C GLU A 68 21.76 8.49 -6.59
N HIS A 69 21.14 8.17 -5.47
CA HIS A 69 20.50 9.09 -4.54
C HIS A 69 21.19 8.94 -3.19
N SER A 70 20.96 9.89 -2.29
CA SER A 70 21.69 9.93 -1.01
C SER A 70 21.45 8.68 -0.17
N LEU A 71 20.22 8.17 -0.16
CA LEU A 71 19.86 6.99 0.62
C LEU A 71 19.64 5.74 -0.23
N THR A 72 19.48 5.87 -1.55
CA THR A 72 19.13 4.73 -2.41
C THR A 72 20.01 4.68 -3.65
N THR A 73 20.42 3.48 -4.03
CA THR A 73 21.19 3.27 -5.27
C THR A 73 20.61 2.10 -6.06
N GLN A 74 20.54 2.27 -7.37
CA GLN A 74 20.13 1.27 -8.33
C GLN A 74 21.15 1.21 -9.46
N ASN A 75 21.77 0.05 -9.66
CA ASN A 75 22.66 -0.21 -10.77
C ASN A 75 22.14 -1.36 -11.63
N ILE A 76 21.81 -1.05 -12.87
CA ILE A 76 21.24 -1.94 -13.87
C ILE A 76 22.36 -2.46 -14.76
N LYS A 77 22.41 -3.78 -14.89
CA LYS A 77 23.39 -4.49 -15.73
C LYS A 77 22.68 -5.47 -16.66
N ARG A 78 23.37 -5.84 -17.74
CA ARG A 78 22.97 -6.92 -18.65
C ARG A 78 21.52 -6.79 -19.15
N LEU A 79 21.09 -5.58 -19.50
CA LEU A 79 19.78 -5.33 -20.08
C LEU A 79 19.66 -6.03 -21.44
N ARG A 80 18.68 -6.93 -21.57
CA ARG A 80 18.34 -7.68 -22.78
C ARG A 80 16.86 -7.52 -23.09
N ARG A 81 16.53 -7.56 -24.37
CA ARG A 81 15.20 -7.33 -24.90
C ARG A 81 14.90 -8.44 -25.90
N TYR A 82 13.80 -9.14 -25.72
CA TYR A 82 13.34 -10.18 -26.65
C TYR A 82 11.92 -9.82 -27.08
N ILE A 83 11.70 -9.66 -28.38
CA ILE A 83 10.42 -9.17 -28.91
C ILE A 83 9.95 -10.13 -29.99
N THR A 84 8.76 -10.70 -29.81
CA THR A 84 8.18 -11.70 -30.72
C THR A 84 6.70 -11.42 -30.99
N PRO A 85 6.26 -11.31 -32.27
CA PRO A 85 7.08 -11.16 -33.46
C PRO A 85 7.84 -9.82 -33.45
N PHE A 86 8.92 -9.74 -34.22
CA PHE A 86 9.70 -8.51 -34.32
C PHE A 86 8.84 -7.35 -34.87
N PRO A 87 8.93 -6.14 -34.30
CA PRO A 87 8.14 -4.99 -34.73
C PRO A 87 8.53 -4.55 -36.15
N THR A 88 7.60 -3.87 -36.81
CA THR A 88 7.86 -3.24 -38.12
C THR A 88 8.87 -2.12 -38.00
N GLU A 89 8.85 -1.39 -36.88
CA GLU A 89 9.71 -0.25 -36.60
C GLU A 89 10.00 -0.18 -35.09
N ILE A 90 11.23 0.20 -34.75
CA ILE A 90 11.67 0.47 -33.38
C ILE A 90 12.30 1.85 -33.38
N ASN A 91 11.77 2.74 -32.55
CA ASN A 91 12.37 4.04 -32.31
C ASN A 91 12.88 4.13 -30.87
N GLU A 92 14.12 4.58 -30.69
CA GLU A 92 14.72 4.78 -29.36
C GLU A 92 14.84 6.27 -29.05
N TYR A 93 14.51 6.65 -27.82
CA TYR A 93 14.50 8.04 -27.40
C TYR A 93 15.07 8.23 -26.00
N GLN A 94 15.41 9.48 -25.69
CA GLN A 94 15.68 9.96 -24.35
C GLN A 94 14.92 11.28 -24.12
N ASP A 95 14.11 11.36 -23.06
CA ASP A 95 13.37 12.58 -22.73
C ASP A 95 14.21 13.59 -21.90
N GLU A 96 13.64 14.77 -21.64
CA GLU A 96 14.27 15.84 -20.84
C GLU A 96 14.54 15.44 -19.36
N TYR A 97 13.90 14.37 -18.87
CA TYR A 97 14.11 13.81 -17.52
C TYR A 97 15.18 12.69 -17.50
N GLY A 98 15.77 12.44 -18.67
CA GLY A 98 16.82 11.45 -18.88
C GLY A 98 16.31 10.02 -18.95
N ASN A 99 15.00 9.79 -19.07
CA ASN A 99 14.46 8.44 -19.24
C ASN A 99 14.73 7.96 -20.66
N LYS A 100 15.11 6.69 -20.78
CA LYS A 100 15.24 6.02 -22.08
C LYS A 100 14.00 5.18 -22.33
N TYR A 101 13.44 5.25 -23.52
CA TYR A 101 12.26 4.49 -23.89
C TYR A 101 12.29 4.07 -25.35
N LEU A 102 11.45 3.10 -25.68
CA LEU A 102 11.29 2.54 -27.01
C LEU A 102 9.84 2.68 -27.45
N ASP A 103 9.63 3.07 -28.70
CA ASP A 103 8.37 2.87 -29.39
C ASP A 103 8.50 1.65 -30.30
N LEU A 104 7.78 0.58 -29.96
CA LEU A 104 7.71 -0.65 -30.74
C LEU A 104 6.43 -0.64 -31.58
N ILE A 105 6.54 -0.69 -32.90
CA ILE A 105 5.42 -0.44 -33.81
C ILE A 105 5.17 -1.64 -34.73
N TRP A 106 3.96 -2.18 -34.70
CA TRP A 106 3.47 -3.19 -35.65
C TRP A 106 2.37 -2.59 -36.54
N LYS A 107 2.75 -2.19 -37.77
CA LYS A 107 1.84 -1.52 -38.72
C LYS A 107 0.75 -2.47 -39.23
N LYS A 108 1.09 -3.74 -39.43
CA LYS A 108 0.16 -4.79 -39.87
C LYS A 108 -0.47 -5.51 -38.66
N GLN A 109 -1.60 -6.18 -38.90
CA GLN A 109 -2.24 -7.01 -37.90
C GLN A 109 -1.29 -8.10 -37.38
N VAL A 110 -1.19 -8.20 -36.06
CA VAL A 110 -0.47 -9.24 -35.33
C VAL A 110 -1.41 -9.82 -34.29
N ARG A 111 -1.46 -11.15 -34.12
CA ARG A 111 -2.38 -11.78 -33.16
C ARG A 111 -1.84 -11.72 -31.74
N ASN A 112 -0.60 -12.15 -31.56
CA ASN A 112 0.05 -12.21 -30.26
C ASN A 112 1.39 -11.48 -30.36
N VAL A 113 1.64 -10.55 -29.45
CA VAL A 113 2.94 -9.89 -29.27
C VAL A 113 3.42 -10.16 -27.85
N GLN A 114 4.65 -10.60 -27.70
CA GLN A 114 5.35 -10.73 -26.44
C GLN A 114 6.61 -9.87 -26.44
N VAL A 115 6.75 -9.02 -25.43
CA VAL A 115 7.93 -8.20 -25.17
C VAL A 115 8.50 -8.60 -23.82
N ASP A 116 9.69 -9.20 -23.84
CA ASP A 116 10.41 -9.62 -22.64
C ASP A 116 11.61 -8.71 -22.41
N LEU A 117 11.68 -8.15 -21.22
CA LEU A 117 12.80 -7.38 -20.72
C LEU A 117 13.50 -8.18 -19.61
N GLN A 118 14.79 -8.42 -19.79
CA GLN A 118 15.62 -9.09 -18.79
C GLN A 118 16.76 -8.18 -18.35
N PHE A 119 16.98 -8.03 -17.05
CA PHE A 119 18.12 -7.26 -16.53
C PHE A 119 18.52 -7.71 -15.13
N GLU A 120 19.77 -7.42 -14.76
CA GLU A 120 20.25 -7.53 -13.38
C GLU A 120 20.14 -6.17 -12.69
N ALA A 121 19.65 -6.15 -11.46
CA ALA A 121 19.59 -4.94 -10.64
C ALA A 121 20.32 -5.16 -9.30
N LEU A 122 21.26 -4.25 -9.01
CA LEU A 122 21.95 -4.14 -7.74
C LEU A 122 21.34 -2.96 -6.99
N LEU A 123 20.64 -3.25 -5.91
CA LEU A 123 19.78 -2.31 -5.19
C LEU A 123 20.28 -2.17 -3.76
N CYS A 124 20.35 -0.94 -3.26
CA CYS A 124 20.72 -0.64 -1.89
C CYS A 124 19.86 0.50 -1.35
N SER A 125 19.31 0.32 -0.16
CA SER A 125 18.61 1.35 0.61
C SER A 125 19.30 1.51 1.95
N ARG A 126 19.66 2.75 2.30
CA ARG A 126 20.40 3.11 3.51
C ARG A 126 19.49 3.95 4.39
N TYR A 127 19.17 3.42 5.57
CA TYR A 127 18.32 4.07 6.55
C TYR A 127 19.18 4.77 7.61
N TYR A 128 20.20 5.52 7.20
CA TYR A 128 20.95 6.36 8.16
C TYR A 128 20.00 7.44 8.71
N PRO A 129 20.25 7.94 9.94
CA PRO A 129 19.50 9.09 10.44
C PRO A 129 19.50 10.20 9.40
N TYR A 130 18.31 10.58 8.94
CA TYR A 130 18.14 11.55 7.88
C TYR A 130 17.97 12.94 8.50
N THR A 131 18.86 13.84 8.13
CA THR A 131 18.86 15.25 8.51
C THR A 131 19.01 16.10 7.26
N SER A 132 18.26 17.19 7.18
CA SER A 132 18.42 18.22 6.17
C SER A 132 18.33 19.59 6.84
N GLU A 133 19.28 20.44 6.47
CA GLU A 133 19.42 21.84 6.88
C GLU A 133 18.86 22.79 5.81
N ALA A 134 18.21 22.25 4.77
CA ALA A 134 17.61 23.04 3.72
C ALA A 134 16.52 23.97 4.27
N VAL A 135 16.72 25.27 4.04
CA VAL A 135 15.79 26.33 4.47
C VAL A 135 14.54 26.38 3.60
N TYR A 136 13.43 26.80 4.19
CA TYR A 136 12.17 27.07 3.52
C TYR A 136 11.75 28.55 3.71
N PRO A 137 11.32 29.26 2.64
CA PRO A 137 11.30 28.83 1.24
C PRO A 137 12.72 28.59 0.66
N ILE A 138 12.82 27.69 -0.32
CA ILE A 138 14.09 27.38 -0.98
C ILE A 138 14.59 28.62 -1.73
N GLN A 139 15.77 29.12 -1.36
CA GLN A 139 16.32 30.35 -1.91
C GLN A 139 17.10 30.13 -3.22
N VAL A 140 17.80 29.00 -3.33
CA VAL A 140 18.66 28.68 -4.45
C VAL A 140 18.40 27.25 -4.88
N TYR A 141 18.03 27.08 -6.14
CA TYR A 141 17.96 25.79 -6.78
C TYR A 141 19.28 25.54 -7.52
N THR A 142 19.75 24.30 -7.54
CA THR A 142 20.81 23.90 -8.47
C THR A 142 20.31 24.05 -9.91
N GLU A 143 21.24 24.22 -10.86
CA GLU A 143 20.92 24.24 -12.28
C GLU A 143 20.02 23.04 -12.66
N ASN A 144 19.00 23.28 -13.51
CA ASN A 144 18.03 22.30 -14.04
C ASN A 144 16.87 21.83 -13.13
N MET A 145 16.69 22.35 -11.92
CA MET A 145 15.51 21.96 -11.08
C MET A 145 14.18 22.57 -11.54
N GLY A 146 14.21 23.62 -12.38
CA GLY A 146 13.02 24.29 -12.88
C GLY A 146 12.03 23.36 -13.60
N ILE A 147 12.51 22.29 -14.23
CA ILE A 147 11.64 21.32 -14.91
C ILE A 147 10.73 20.57 -13.93
N TYR A 148 11.20 20.36 -12.69
CA TYR A 148 10.49 19.64 -11.63
C TYR A 148 9.57 20.53 -10.79
N LEU A 149 9.53 21.83 -11.12
CA LEU A 149 8.57 22.81 -10.58
C LEU A 149 7.41 23.08 -11.55
N LYS A 150 7.49 22.61 -12.79
CA LYS A 150 6.46 22.85 -13.82
C LYS A 150 5.14 22.18 -13.42
N SER A 151 4.04 22.92 -13.50
CA SER A 151 2.70 22.36 -13.41
C SER A 151 2.33 21.60 -14.67
N THR A 152 1.48 20.59 -14.53
CA THR A 152 0.86 19.85 -15.65
C THR A 152 -0.64 19.76 -15.45
N GLU A 153 -1.36 19.15 -16.40
CA GLU A 153 -2.80 18.89 -16.26
C GLU A 153 -3.14 17.98 -15.07
N LEU A 154 -2.32 16.97 -14.79
CA LEU A 154 -2.52 16.06 -13.65
C LEU A 154 -1.97 16.62 -12.34
N THR A 155 -1.04 17.57 -12.40
CA THR A 155 -0.41 18.22 -11.24
C THR A 155 -0.52 19.74 -11.32
N PRO A 156 -1.75 20.30 -11.29
CA PRO A 156 -1.98 21.73 -11.40
C PRO A 156 -1.56 22.45 -10.11
N ALA A 157 -0.26 22.67 -9.92
CA ALA A 157 0.29 23.36 -8.74
C ALA A 157 -0.21 24.81 -8.60
N ASN A 158 -0.76 25.37 -9.68
CA ASN A 158 -1.38 26.70 -9.66
C ASN A 158 -2.87 26.71 -9.30
N ASP A 159 -3.49 25.54 -9.11
CA ASP A 159 -4.89 25.45 -8.68
C ASP A 159 -5.09 26.14 -7.31
N PRO A 160 -6.12 26.98 -7.14
CA PRO A 160 -6.32 27.74 -5.90
C PRO A 160 -6.43 26.87 -4.64
N ALA A 161 -7.11 25.71 -4.72
CA ALA A 161 -7.28 24.84 -3.55
C ALA A 161 -5.98 24.09 -3.20
N ILE A 162 -5.19 23.72 -4.22
CA ILE A 162 -3.85 23.15 -4.03
C ILE A 162 -2.91 24.17 -3.39
N LYS A 163 -2.89 25.42 -3.88
CA LYS A 163 -2.07 26.50 -3.30
C LYS A 163 -2.46 26.80 -1.86
N GLU A 164 -3.75 27.01 -1.60
CA GLU A 164 -4.24 27.31 -0.26
C GLU A 164 -3.84 26.21 0.75
N LEU A 165 -3.96 24.94 0.35
CA LEU A 165 -3.54 23.83 1.19
C LEU A 165 -2.02 23.82 1.40
N ALA A 166 -1.22 23.97 0.35
CA ALA A 166 0.24 24.00 0.44
C ALA A 166 0.74 25.16 1.32
N GLU A 167 0.17 26.35 1.17
CA GLU A 167 0.44 27.53 2.01
C GLU A 167 0.02 27.29 3.47
N SER A 168 -1.12 26.66 3.71
CA SER A 168 -1.58 26.34 5.06
C SER A 168 -0.66 25.35 5.78
N ILE A 169 -0.14 24.35 5.05
CA ILE A 169 0.79 23.35 5.59
C ILE A 169 2.16 23.99 5.82
N SER A 170 2.64 24.85 4.92
CA SER A 170 3.98 25.45 4.99
C SER A 170 4.08 26.66 5.93
N LYS A 171 2.95 27.21 6.40
CA LYS A 171 2.89 28.37 7.27
C LYS A 171 3.75 28.19 8.54
N ASN A 172 4.56 29.21 8.84
CA ASN A 172 5.47 29.28 10.00
C ASN A 172 6.51 28.15 10.06
N ARG A 173 6.88 27.57 8.91
CA ARG A 173 7.99 26.61 8.80
C ARG A 173 9.15 27.27 8.07
N ASP A 174 10.35 27.08 8.60
CA ASP A 174 11.61 27.62 8.09
C ASP A 174 12.53 26.54 7.52
N ARG A 175 12.12 25.27 7.59
CA ARG A 175 12.85 24.11 7.03
C ARG A 175 12.03 23.38 5.98
N GLU A 176 12.68 22.98 4.90
CA GLU A 176 12.05 22.25 3.80
C GLU A 176 11.53 20.89 4.27
N ILE A 177 12.31 20.18 5.09
CA ILE A 177 11.94 18.85 5.62
C ILE A 177 10.63 18.89 6.40
N ASP A 178 10.36 19.99 7.11
CA ASP A 178 9.10 20.18 7.81
C ASP A 178 7.97 20.41 6.80
N VAL A 179 8.13 21.20 5.75
CA VAL A 179 7.07 21.32 4.74
C VAL A 179 6.77 19.97 4.08
N VAL A 180 7.81 19.23 3.70
CA VAL A 180 7.70 17.91 3.04
C VAL A 180 7.01 16.88 3.94
N PHE A 181 7.48 16.71 5.17
CA PHE A 181 6.87 15.79 6.13
C PHE A 181 5.39 16.12 6.38
N GLY A 182 5.05 17.41 6.46
CA GLY A 182 3.68 17.82 6.67
C GLY A 182 2.74 17.56 5.50
N ILE A 183 3.23 17.66 4.26
CA ILE A 183 2.45 17.28 3.08
C ILE A 183 2.19 15.77 3.10
N PHE A 184 3.22 14.97 3.32
CA PHE A 184 3.10 13.50 3.43
C PHE A 184 2.09 13.10 4.49
N ARG A 185 2.23 13.66 5.70
CA ARG A 185 1.34 13.40 6.82
C ARG A 185 -0.10 13.83 6.52
N TRP A 186 -0.30 15.03 5.98
CA TRP A 186 -1.64 15.50 5.63
C TRP A 186 -2.32 14.56 4.62
N VAL A 187 -1.60 14.13 3.59
CA VAL A 187 -2.14 13.21 2.58
C VAL A 187 -2.53 11.89 3.20
N ASP A 188 -1.69 11.31 4.06
CA ASP A 188 -1.97 10.02 4.70
C ASP A 188 -3.14 10.07 5.69
N GLU A 189 -3.36 11.20 6.35
CA GLU A 189 -4.48 11.42 7.26
C GLU A 189 -5.80 11.69 6.51
N ASN A 190 -5.73 12.36 5.36
CA ASN A 190 -6.91 12.94 4.71
C ASN A 190 -7.32 12.25 3.40
N ILE A 191 -6.45 11.46 2.78
CA ILE A 191 -6.70 10.83 1.47
C ILE A 191 -6.71 9.31 1.60
N ALA A 192 -7.86 8.69 1.35
CA ALA A 192 -7.97 7.23 1.35
C ALA A 192 -7.40 6.63 0.05
N LEU A 193 -6.43 5.73 0.17
CA LEU A 193 -5.96 4.91 -0.95
C LEU A 193 -7.06 3.90 -1.34
N ILE A 194 -7.41 3.87 -2.62
CA ILE A 194 -8.38 2.94 -3.19
C ILE A 194 -7.84 2.23 -4.42
N GLU A 195 -8.28 1.00 -4.62
CA GLU A 195 -7.95 0.22 -5.82
C GLU A 195 -8.71 0.73 -7.04
N LYS A 196 -8.05 0.76 -8.21
CA LYS A 196 -8.58 1.33 -9.46
C LYS A 196 -9.96 0.79 -9.85
N ARG A 197 -10.20 -0.51 -9.63
CA ARG A 197 -11.50 -1.16 -9.90
C ARG A 197 -12.67 -0.70 -9.02
N LYS A 198 -12.42 0.06 -7.93
CA LYS A 198 -13.48 0.66 -7.11
C LYS A 198 -14.06 1.92 -7.77
N LEU A 199 -13.41 2.45 -8.79
CA LEU A 199 -13.85 3.63 -9.50
C LEU A 199 -14.75 3.21 -10.66
N LYS A 200 -15.92 3.85 -10.78
CA LYS A 200 -16.67 3.83 -12.05
C LYS A 200 -15.81 4.53 -13.10
N ASN A 201 -15.99 4.23 -14.39
CA ASN A 201 -15.17 4.85 -15.45
C ASN A 201 -15.18 6.39 -15.39
N SER A 202 -16.30 7.01 -14.98
CA SER A 202 -16.43 8.46 -14.75
C SER A 202 -15.72 8.99 -13.50
N ASP A 203 -15.25 8.12 -12.62
CA ASP A 203 -14.57 8.45 -11.36
C ASP A 203 -13.08 8.08 -11.39
N ASN A 204 -12.57 7.48 -12.49
CA ASN A 204 -11.17 7.10 -12.66
C ASN A 204 -10.27 8.30 -13.06
N HIS A 205 -10.43 9.40 -12.33
CA HIS A 205 -9.61 10.59 -12.44
C HIS A 205 -8.38 10.46 -11.56
N VAL A 206 -7.22 10.80 -12.10
CA VAL A 206 -5.92 10.77 -11.41
C VAL A 206 -5.30 12.17 -11.27
N ASP A 207 -6.05 13.23 -11.61
CA ASP A 207 -5.60 14.61 -11.44
C ASP A 207 -5.69 15.05 -9.97
N ALA A 208 -4.70 15.83 -9.52
CA ALA A 208 -4.56 16.22 -8.12
C ALA A 208 -5.79 16.95 -7.56
N ALA A 209 -6.41 17.84 -8.34
CA ALA A 209 -7.56 18.63 -7.88
C ALA A 209 -8.78 17.75 -7.58
N PHE A 210 -9.05 16.75 -8.43
CA PHE A 210 -10.10 15.77 -8.18
C PHE A 210 -9.83 14.95 -6.91
N ILE A 211 -8.60 14.45 -6.73
CA ILE A 211 -8.22 13.65 -5.55
C ILE A 211 -8.35 14.48 -4.27
N LEU A 212 -7.89 15.73 -4.29
CA LEU A 212 -8.02 16.67 -3.17
C LEU A 212 -9.49 16.88 -2.77
N LYS A 213 -10.38 17.01 -3.76
CA LYS A 213 -11.82 17.21 -3.55
C LYS A 213 -12.52 15.95 -3.05
N ARG A 214 -12.17 14.78 -3.60
CA ARG A 214 -12.81 13.49 -3.28
C ARG A 214 -12.31 12.88 -1.97
N LYS A 215 -11.12 13.27 -1.49
CA LYS A 215 -10.46 12.70 -0.30
C LYS A 215 -10.17 11.19 -0.42
N MET A 216 -10.08 10.69 -1.65
CA MET A 216 -9.70 9.31 -1.97
C MET A 216 -9.16 9.22 -3.39
N GLY A 217 -8.29 8.24 -3.64
CA GLY A 217 -7.63 8.11 -4.93
C GLY A 217 -6.86 6.80 -5.11
N THR A 218 -6.55 6.47 -6.36
CA THR A 218 -5.57 5.41 -6.67
C THR A 218 -4.16 5.86 -6.31
N GLU A 219 -3.21 4.92 -6.29
CA GLU A 219 -1.78 5.23 -6.14
C GLU A 219 -1.32 6.31 -7.15
N GLU A 220 -1.75 6.21 -8.41
CA GLU A 220 -1.49 7.19 -9.47
C GLU A 220 -1.99 8.60 -9.09
N GLY A 221 -3.24 8.72 -8.64
CA GLY A 221 -3.81 10.00 -8.25
C GLY A 221 -3.16 10.60 -6.99
N ILE A 222 -2.79 9.75 -6.02
CA ILE A 222 -2.16 10.20 -4.77
C ILE A 222 -0.75 10.75 -5.03
N VAL A 223 0.08 10.08 -5.84
CA VAL A 223 1.42 10.60 -6.17
C VAL A 223 1.33 11.92 -6.95
N ASN A 224 0.35 12.08 -7.84
CA ASN A 224 0.10 13.34 -8.53
C ASN A 224 -0.32 14.45 -7.55
N LEU A 225 -1.20 14.16 -6.59
CA LEU A 225 -1.59 15.13 -5.55
C LEU A 225 -0.39 15.60 -4.72
N ILE A 226 0.45 14.67 -4.25
CA ILE A 226 1.63 14.99 -3.45
C ILE A 226 2.58 15.89 -4.24
N VAL A 227 2.90 15.53 -5.49
CA VAL A 227 3.76 16.33 -6.36
C VAL A 227 3.15 17.72 -6.63
N SER A 228 1.83 17.80 -6.83
CA SER A 228 1.14 19.07 -7.02
C SER A 228 1.25 19.98 -5.79
N LEU A 229 1.10 19.43 -4.58
CA LEU A 229 1.24 20.17 -3.31
C LEU A 229 2.69 20.62 -3.07
N LEU A 230 3.66 19.75 -3.31
CA LEU A 230 5.08 20.07 -3.20
C LEU A 230 5.46 21.20 -4.16
N ARG A 231 5.04 21.12 -5.42
CA ARG A 231 5.30 22.19 -6.40
C ARG A 231 4.60 23.50 -6.05
N ALA A 232 3.39 23.45 -5.49
CA ALA A 232 2.69 24.65 -5.01
C ALA A 232 3.43 25.30 -3.83
N ALA A 233 4.12 24.50 -3.01
CA ALA A 233 5.04 24.97 -1.99
C ALA A 233 6.43 25.36 -2.54
N HIS A 234 6.63 25.36 -3.87
CA HIS A 234 7.91 25.60 -4.54
C HIS A 234 9.02 24.57 -4.23
N ILE A 235 8.64 23.32 -3.97
CA ILE A 235 9.57 22.21 -3.71
C ILE A 235 9.68 21.33 -4.96
N PRO A 236 10.88 21.17 -5.57
CA PRO A 236 11.05 20.35 -6.77
C PRO A 236 10.76 18.89 -6.47
N SER A 237 9.89 18.29 -7.27
CA SER A 237 9.43 16.92 -7.06
C SER A 237 9.09 16.24 -8.37
N ARG A 238 9.16 14.90 -8.37
CA ARG A 238 8.86 14.07 -9.54
C ARG A 238 8.15 12.80 -9.15
N VAL A 239 7.30 12.31 -10.04
CA VAL A 239 6.73 10.96 -9.95
C VAL A 239 7.76 9.99 -10.50
N VAL A 240 7.90 8.84 -9.86
CA VAL A 240 8.68 7.70 -10.36
C VAL A 240 7.72 6.56 -10.69
N TYR A 241 7.91 5.96 -11.86
CA TYR A 241 7.26 4.71 -12.24
C TYR A 241 8.29 3.59 -12.22
N GLY A 242 7.89 2.45 -11.66
CA GLY A 242 8.76 1.31 -11.50
C GLY A 242 8.02 -0.01 -11.34
N ILE A 243 8.77 -1.01 -10.91
CA ILE A 243 8.27 -2.33 -10.55
C ILE A 243 8.73 -2.70 -9.14
N SER A 244 7.95 -3.51 -8.45
CA SER A 244 8.29 -4.11 -7.16
C SER A 244 8.47 -5.61 -7.28
N PHE A 245 9.22 -6.18 -6.34
CA PHE A 245 9.30 -7.64 -6.16
C PHE A 245 9.06 -8.06 -4.72
N GLN A 246 8.49 -9.26 -4.58
CA GLN A 246 8.13 -9.84 -3.30
C GLN A 246 9.35 -10.36 -2.55
N LYS A 247 9.58 -9.77 -1.37
CA LYS A 247 10.59 -10.21 -0.41
C LYS A 247 10.35 -9.51 0.92
N GLU A 248 9.98 -10.30 1.91
CA GLU A 248 9.72 -9.84 3.27
C GLU A 248 10.92 -9.11 3.89
N ILE A 249 10.64 -7.93 4.47
CA ILE A 249 11.49 -7.20 5.40
C ILE A 249 10.89 -7.34 6.80
N ALA A 250 11.61 -8.03 7.69
CA ALA A 250 11.20 -8.19 9.08
C ALA A 250 11.96 -7.22 10.00
N ILE A 251 11.24 -6.46 10.81
CA ILE A 251 11.78 -5.53 11.80
C ILE A 251 11.40 -6.03 13.20
N LYS A 252 12.41 -6.30 14.03
CA LYS A 252 12.23 -6.79 15.39
C LYS A 252 12.43 -5.66 16.39
N THR A 253 11.43 -5.38 17.21
CA THR A 253 11.51 -4.36 18.29
C THR A 253 11.67 -4.96 19.69
N GLY A 254 11.47 -6.28 19.83
CA GLY A 254 11.41 -6.98 21.12
C GLY A 254 10.03 -6.96 21.78
N LYS A 255 9.12 -6.08 21.34
CA LYS A 255 7.71 -6.04 21.80
C LYS A 255 6.73 -6.39 20.68
N ILE A 256 6.80 -5.64 19.59
CA ILE A 256 6.01 -5.84 18.37
C ILE A 256 6.94 -6.10 17.20
N ASN A 257 6.74 -7.17 16.42
CA ASN A 257 7.50 -7.34 15.18
C ASN A 257 6.68 -6.82 14.00
N TYR A 258 7.36 -6.21 13.03
CA TYR A 258 6.74 -5.69 11.82
C TYR A 258 7.24 -6.49 10.61
N ILE A 259 6.33 -6.77 9.69
CA ILE A 259 6.63 -7.34 8.37
C ILE A 259 6.20 -6.33 7.31
N PHE A 260 7.13 -6.00 6.42
CA PHE A 260 6.85 -5.29 5.18
C PHE A 260 7.04 -6.25 4.01
N ASP A 261 6.06 -6.37 3.13
CA ASP A 261 6.16 -7.13 1.88
C ASP A 261 5.50 -6.36 0.73
N PHE A 262 5.86 -6.74 -0.50
CA PHE A 262 5.51 -6.06 -1.73
C PHE A 262 5.05 -7.08 -2.78
N PRO A 263 4.07 -6.79 -3.62
CA PRO A 263 3.71 -7.67 -4.72
C PRO A 263 4.74 -7.60 -5.85
N ASN A 264 4.70 -8.59 -6.74
CA ASN A 264 5.36 -8.50 -8.05
C ASN A 264 4.47 -7.69 -9.00
N SER A 265 4.63 -6.36 -9.03
CA SER A 265 3.76 -5.49 -9.83
C SER A 265 4.44 -4.19 -10.25
N THR A 266 3.73 -3.37 -11.03
CA THR A 266 4.09 -1.95 -11.21
C THR A 266 3.91 -1.16 -9.93
N ARG A 267 4.60 -0.03 -9.82
CA ARG A 267 4.55 0.91 -8.70
C ARG A 267 4.70 2.36 -9.13
N TYR A 268 4.10 3.26 -8.36
CA TYR A 268 4.41 4.68 -8.38
C TYR A 268 4.80 5.19 -6.99
N TRP A 269 5.80 6.05 -6.95
CA TRP A 269 6.20 6.78 -5.75
C TRP A 269 6.65 8.19 -6.13
N VAL A 270 6.92 9.02 -5.13
CA VAL A 270 7.38 10.39 -5.30
C VAL A 270 8.84 10.48 -4.90
N GLU A 271 9.61 11.27 -5.64
CA GLU A 271 10.92 11.74 -5.20
C GLU A 271 10.89 13.26 -5.02
N VAL A 272 11.43 13.71 -3.89
CA VAL A 272 11.51 15.12 -3.50
C VAL A 272 12.98 15.52 -3.47
N TYR A 273 13.31 16.68 -4.03
CA TYR A 273 14.68 17.15 -4.09
C TYR A 273 14.98 18.12 -2.95
N PHE A 274 15.92 17.73 -2.09
CA PHE A 274 16.51 18.60 -1.07
C PHE A 274 17.83 19.19 -1.60
N PRO A 275 18.08 20.51 -1.52
CA PRO A 275 19.31 21.11 -2.03
C PRO A 275 20.61 20.55 -1.42
N ASP A 276 20.58 20.11 -0.16
CA ASP A 276 21.74 19.61 0.59
C ASP A 276 21.91 18.08 0.49
N THR A 277 20.83 17.33 0.31
CA THR A 277 20.84 15.85 0.28
C THR A 277 20.29 15.23 -1.00
N GLY A 278 19.94 16.01 -2.03
CA GLY A 278 19.44 15.49 -3.30
C GLY A 278 18.06 14.81 -3.22
N TRP A 279 17.81 13.86 -4.13
CA TRP A 279 16.52 13.20 -4.28
C TRP A 279 16.25 12.17 -3.17
N ILE A 280 15.07 12.26 -2.56
CA ILE A 280 14.62 11.39 -1.47
C ILE A 280 13.22 10.85 -1.77
N GLY A 281 13.03 9.55 -1.56
CA GLY A 281 11.81 8.84 -1.95
C GLY A 281 10.70 8.82 -0.89
N TYR A 282 9.46 8.81 -1.37
CA TYR A 282 8.23 8.66 -0.61
C TYR A 282 7.28 7.71 -1.34
N ASP A 283 6.85 6.63 -0.69
CA ASP A 283 5.83 5.72 -1.22
C ASP A 283 4.53 5.88 -0.41
N PRO A 284 3.39 6.21 -1.07
CA PRO A 284 2.09 6.32 -0.40
C PRO A 284 1.59 5.01 0.21
N ARG A 285 2.30 3.88 0.08
CA ARG A 285 2.01 2.62 0.78
C ARG A 285 2.82 2.40 2.06
N GLY A 286 3.48 3.45 2.56
CA GLY A 286 4.07 3.44 3.89
C GLY A 286 5.60 3.46 3.90
N LEU A 287 6.24 4.15 2.95
CA LEU A 287 7.69 4.43 3.02
C LEU A 287 7.93 5.93 3.04
N TYR A 288 8.62 6.40 4.07
CA TYR A 288 8.92 7.82 4.31
C TYR A 288 10.43 8.05 4.22
N PHE A 289 10.85 9.07 3.48
CA PHE A 289 12.25 9.52 3.37
C PHE A 289 13.26 8.45 2.92
N CYS A 290 12.81 7.30 2.41
CA CYS A 290 13.64 6.26 1.82
C CYS A 290 12.73 5.28 1.08
N THR A 291 13.24 4.57 0.07
CA THR A 291 12.57 3.40 -0.52
C THR A 291 13.22 2.10 -0.04
N THR A 292 12.62 0.96 -0.34
CA THR A 292 13.22 -0.37 -0.09
C THR A 292 13.94 -0.89 -1.33
N PRO A 293 14.89 -1.84 -1.20
CA PRO A 293 15.50 -2.46 -2.36
C PRO A 293 14.52 -3.37 -3.12
N ASN A 294 13.27 -3.47 -2.68
CA ASN A 294 12.20 -4.17 -3.39
C ASN A 294 11.65 -3.36 -4.57
N LEU A 295 11.93 -2.05 -4.63
CA LEU A 295 11.48 -1.15 -5.69
C LEU A 295 12.59 -0.93 -6.72
N ILE A 296 12.24 -1.04 -8.00
CA ILE A 296 13.11 -0.82 -9.14
C ILE A 296 12.49 0.26 -10.02
N ALA A 297 13.17 1.39 -10.15
CA ALA A 297 12.72 2.50 -10.97
C ALA A 297 12.96 2.25 -12.45
N LEU A 298 11.98 2.62 -13.28
CA LEU A 298 12.09 2.61 -14.73
C LEU A 298 12.21 4.03 -15.28
N SER A 299 11.36 4.95 -14.82
CA SER A 299 11.27 6.30 -15.35
C SER A 299 10.83 7.30 -14.29
N VAL A 300 11.15 8.59 -14.51
CA VAL A 300 10.78 9.69 -13.63
C VAL A 300 10.22 10.85 -14.44
N GLY A 301 9.28 11.60 -13.91
CA GLY A 301 8.65 12.64 -14.71
C GLY A 301 7.74 13.53 -13.89
N PRO A 302 7.10 14.51 -14.54
CA PRO A 302 6.35 15.51 -13.84
C PRO A 302 5.05 14.95 -13.24
N ASP A 303 4.48 13.90 -13.85
CA ASP A 303 3.28 13.21 -13.38
C ASP A 303 3.17 11.80 -13.99
N THR A 304 2.13 11.05 -13.63
CA THR A 304 1.89 9.66 -14.08
C THR A 304 1.73 9.48 -15.60
N ASN A 305 1.26 10.50 -16.33
CA ASN A 305 1.17 10.47 -17.80
C ASN A 305 2.53 10.55 -18.48
N TYR A 306 3.60 10.94 -17.80
CA TYR A 306 4.94 11.07 -18.42
C TYR A 306 5.89 9.92 -18.09
N VAL A 307 5.44 8.93 -17.31
CA VAL A 307 6.34 7.91 -16.76
C VAL A 307 5.88 6.48 -17.03
N SER A 308 4.58 6.26 -17.23
CA SER A 308 4.03 4.92 -17.41
C SER A 308 4.18 4.41 -18.84
N ASP A 309 4.43 3.11 -18.96
CA ASP A 309 4.32 2.39 -20.23
C ASP A 309 2.92 2.62 -20.83
N ARG A 310 2.85 2.86 -22.13
CA ARG A 310 1.60 3.17 -22.84
C ARG A 310 1.50 2.39 -24.13
N TRP A 311 0.30 2.10 -24.56
CA TRP A 311 0.07 1.45 -25.84
C TRP A 311 -1.18 1.97 -26.52
N SER A 312 -1.22 1.80 -27.83
CA SER A 312 -2.37 2.13 -28.66
C SER A 312 -2.46 1.15 -29.83
N ALA A 313 -3.65 0.90 -30.34
CA ALA A 313 -3.85 0.16 -31.58
C ALA A 313 -4.97 0.82 -32.39
N GLY A 314 -4.94 0.63 -33.71
CA GLY A 314 -6.07 0.94 -34.59
C GLY A 314 -7.08 -0.20 -34.57
N GLY A 315 -8.30 0.09 -34.11
CA GLY A 315 -9.35 -0.90 -33.80
C GLY A 315 -9.54 -1.05 -32.29
N ASP A 316 -10.70 -1.59 -31.86
CA ASP A 316 -11.17 -1.43 -30.47
C ASP A 316 -10.85 -2.60 -29.52
N GLU A 317 -10.31 -3.72 -29.99
CA GLU A 317 -10.11 -4.91 -29.15
C GLU A 317 -8.65 -5.38 -29.13
N VAL A 318 -7.94 -5.05 -28.06
CA VAL A 318 -6.64 -5.63 -27.67
C VAL A 318 -6.68 -5.93 -26.18
N SER A 319 -6.37 -7.16 -25.79
CA SER A 319 -6.11 -7.50 -24.40
C SER A 319 -4.62 -7.37 -24.11
N PHE A 320 -4.30 -6.92 -22.90
CA PHE A 320 -2.93 -6.67 -22.46
C PHE A 320 -2.68 -7.34 -21.12
N GLU A 321 -1.62 -8.12 -21.05
CA GLU A 321 -1.19 -8.81 -19.84
C GLU A 321 0.25 -8.44 -19.51
N SER A 322 0.59 -8.44 -18.23
CA SER A 322 1.95 -8.23 -17.75
C SER A 322 2.30 -9.29 -16.72
N GLU A 323 3.52 -9.79 -16.78
CA GLU A 323 4.08 -10.77 -15.87
C GLU A 323 5.43 -10.28 -15.36
N TYR A 324 5.65 -10.40 -14.05
CA TYR A 324 6.86 -9.94 -13.37
C TYR A 324 7.45 -11.09 -12.58
N ILE A 325 8.57 -11.63 -13.05
CA ILE A 325 9.30 -12.72 -12.41
C ILE A 325 10.67 -12.22 -11.99
N PHE A 326 11.08 -12.59 -10.77
CA PHE A 326 12.33 -12.15 -10.19
C PHE A 326 13.11 -13.34 -9.62
N ASP A 327 14.36 -13.46 -10.04
CA ASP A 327 15.32 -14.41 -9.48
C ASP A 327 16.23 -13.66 -8.49
N ILE A 328 15.92 -13.80 -7.21
CA ILE A 328 16.64 -13.11 -6.13
C ILE A 328 17.93 -13.89 -5.82
N LYS A 329 19.06 -13.41 -6.34
CA LYS A 329 20.38 -14.01 -6.12
C LYS A 329 20.88 -13.80 -4.71
N ASN A 330 20.69 -12.59 -4.19
CA ASN A 330 21.02 -12.25 -2.81
C ASN A 330 20.04 -11.19 -2.30
N TYR A 331 19.67 -11.31 -1.03
CA TYR A 331 18.91 -10.29 -0.33
C TYR A 331 19.34 -10.26 1.13
N SER A 332 19.71 -9.08 1.60
CA SER A 332 20.12 -8.88 2.99
C SER A 332 19.46 -7.62 3.53
N SER A 333 18.80 -7.72 4.68
CA SER A 333 18.30 -6.58 5.44
C SER A 333 18.94 -6.60 6.82
N ALA A 334 19.68 -5.55 7.13
CA ALA A 334 20.33 -5.34 8.42
C ALA A 334 19.65 -4.21 9.22
N LEU A 335 18.36 -3.98 8.96
CA LEU A 335 17.58 -2.94 9.61
C LEU A 335 17.35 -3.27 11.09
N LYS A 336 17.61 -2.28 11.94
CA LYS A 336 17.40 -2.31 13.38
C LYS A 336 16.36 -1.27 13.75
N TYR A 337 15.41 -1.68 14.57
CA TYR A 337 14.45 -0.76 15.16
C TYR A 337 15.16 0.31 16.01
N ARG A 338 14.71 1.56 15.88
CA ARG A 338 15.19 2.70 16.68
C ARG A 338 14.09 3.28 17.53
N ALA A 339 12.99 3.67 16.90
CA ALA A 339 11.89 4.33 17.59
C ALA A 339 10.56 4.05 16.90
N LEU A 340 9.49 4.25 17.66
CA LEU A 340 8.12 4.28 17.16
C LEU A 340 7.62 5.70 17.44
N THR A 341 7.28 6.43 16.39
CA THR A 341 6.98 7.87 16.45
C THR A 341 5.72 8.23 15.65
N GLY A 342 5.19 9.44 15.86
CA GLY A 342 3.97 9.92 15.21
C GLY A 342 2.70 9.66 16.00
N GLU A 343 1.57 10.10 15.45
CA GLU A 343 0.22 9.75 15.94
C GLU A 343 -0.33 8.55 15.14
N ILE A 344 -1.55 8.11 15.47
CA ILE A 344 -2.24 7.00 14.81
C ILE A 344 -2.50 7.39 13.35
N THR A 345 -2.00 6.59 12.41
CA THR A 345 -2.30 6.70 10.98
C THR A 345 -3.22 5.54 10.55
N ARG A 346 -3.45 5.38 9.24
CA ARG A 346 -4.22 4.23 8.71
C ARG A 346 -3.34 3.08 8.26
N LYS A 347 -2.00 3.23 8.30
CA LYS A 347 -1.05 2.27 7.75
C LYS A 347 0.28 2.31 8.48
N ILE A 348 1.04 1.22 8.43
CA ILE A 348 2.36 1.17 9.06
C ILE A 348 3.35 1.90 8.15
N ILE A 349 4.10 2.85 8.69
CA ILE A 349 5.09 3.62 7.94
C ILE A 349 6.50 3.16 8.33
N LEU A 350 7.32 2.82 7.34
CA LEU A 350 8.75 2.59 7.51
C LEU A 350 9.53 3.86 7.15
N SER A 351 10.44 4.28 8.03
CA SER A 351 11.24 5.48 7.81
C SER A 351 12.64 5.32 8.42
N PRO A 352 13.68 6.00 7.89
CA PRO A 352 14.89 6.22 8.68
C PRO A 352 14.55 7.00 9.96
N GLN A 353 15.48 7.04 10.90
CA GLN A 353 15.36 7.98 12.02
C GLN A 353 15.41 9.42 11.49
N ILE A 354 14.46 10.26 11.87
CA ILE A 354 14.48 11.70 11.59
C ILE A 354 14.58 12.41 12.95
N PRO A 355 15.78 12.89 13.35
CA PRO A 355 16.04 13.34 14.71
C PRO A 355 15.22 14.55 15.18
N GLU A 356 14.79 15.40 14.25
CA GLU A 356 14.19 16.71 14.55
C GLU A 356 12.77 16.87 14.00
N LEU A 357 11.99 15.79 13.95
CA LEU A 357 10.58 15.93 13.59
C LEU A 357 9.86 16.82 14.61
N PRO A 358 9.14 17.87 14.16
CA PRO A 358 8.34 18.71 15.05
C PRO A 358 7.37 17.88 15.89
N ALA A 359 7.35 18.12 17.21
CA ALA A 359 6.51 17.38 18.15
C ALA A 359 5.01 17.69 18.01
N ASP A 360 4.68 18.82 17.37
CA ASP A 360 3.37 19.48 17.35
C ASP A 360 2.85 19.65 15.92
N TYR A 361 2.68 18.52 15.24
CA TYR A 361 1.98 18.46 13.96
C TYR A 361 0.46 18.48 14.14
N LYS A 362 -0.11 19.61 14.59
CA LYS A 362 -1.55 19.85 14.52
C LYS A 362 -1.85 20.80 13.37
N ILE A 363 -2.25 20.25 12.23
CA ILE A 363 -2.72 21.04 11.10
C ILE A 363 -4.07 21.64 11.50
N THR A 364 -4.11 22.95 11.78
CA THR A 364 -5.36 23.66 12.03
C THR A 364 -5.94 24.04 10.68
N LEU A 365 -6.82 23.20 10.13
CA LEU A 365 -7.60 23.54 8.95
C LEU A 365 -8.59 24.66 9.31
N SER A 366 -8.77 25.63 8.42
CA SER A 366 -9.88 26.59 8.54
C SER A 366 -11.20 25.82 8.49
N GLU A 367 -12.19 26.23 9.32
CA GLU A 367 -13.43 25.49 9.67
C GLU A 367 -14.38 25.14 8.49
N ASN A 368 -13.96 25.25 7.24
CA ASN A 368 -14.76 24.91 6.06
C ASN A 368 -14.42 23.55 5.43
N SER A 369 -13.51 22.76 6.00
CA SER A 369 -13.36 21.35 5.61
C SER A 369 -14.40 20.52 6.34
N GLY A 370 -15.52 20.22 5.66
CA GLY A 370 -16.61 19.41 6.19
C GLY A 370 -16.11 18.18 6.93
N ASN A 371 -16.64 17.97 8.14
CA ASN A 371 -16.40 16.82 8.98
C ASN A 371 -16.48 15.54 8.15
N LEU A 372 -15.32 14.97 7.80
CA LEU A 372 -15.28 13.57 7.43
C LEU A 372 -15.60 12.84 8.73
N GLU A 373 -16.78 12.23 8.80
CA GLU A 373 -16.93 11.08 9.69
C GLU A 373 -15.73 10.19 9.41
N SER A 374 -14.93 9.98 10.44
CA SER A 374 -13.82 9.06 10.40
C SER A 374 -14.39 7.70 10.01
N ASN A 375 -14.29 7.33 8.73
CA ASN A 375 -14.52 5.97 8.26
C ASN A 375 -13.39 5.09 8.85
N LYS A 376 -13.40 4.93 10.17
CA LYS A 376 -12.56 4.02 10.94
C LYS A 376 -12.96 2.62 10.52
N GLY A 377 -12.01 1.91 9.89
CA GLY A 377 -12.05 0.46 9.77
C GLY A 377 -13.29 -0.11 9.10
N ILE A 378 -13.56 0.24 7.84
CA ILE A 378 -14.40 -0.61 7.00
C ILE A 378 -13.48 -1.52 6.19
N ALA A 379 -13.14 -2.69 6.74
CA ALA A 379 -12.80 -3.83 5.90
C ALA A 379 -14.10 -4.17 5.13
N TYR A 380 -14.24 -3.69 3.91
CA TYR A 380 -15.51 -3.80 3.18
C TYR A 380 -15.86 -5.25 2.88
N PHE A 381 -17.03 -5.65 3.39
CA PHE A 381 -17.75 -6.88 3.09
C PHE A 381 -18.39 -6.75 1.72
N PHE A 382 -18.11 -7.70 0.83
CA PHE A 382 -18.91 -7.84 -0.38
C PHE A 382 -20.06 -8.80 -0.09
N SER A 383 -21.21 -8.24 0.31
CA SER A 383 -22.51 -8.89 0.15
C SER A 383 -22.82 -8.90 -1.35
N ILE A 384 -22.70 -10.05 -2.00
CA ILE A 384 -23.15 -10.19 -3.39
C ILE A 384 -24.66 -10.36 -3.37
N GLU A 385 -25.38 -9.25 -3.38
CA GLU A 385 -26.74 -9.20 -3.91
C GLU A 385 -26.76 -8.61 -5.35
N ASP A 386 -25.79 -7.77 -5.73
CA ASP A 386 -25.76 -7.16 -7.06
C ASP A 386 -24.61 -7.72 -7.93
N GLY A 387 -24.98 -8.64 -8.83
CA GLY A 387 -24.06 -9.34 -9.71
C GLY A 387 -23.30 -8.44 -10.69
N SER A 388 -21.96 -8.54 -10.67
CA SER A 388 -21.13 -8.50 -11.88
C SER A 388 -19.80 -9.21 -11.57
N PHE A 389 -19.54 -10.31 -12.28
CA PHE A 389 -18.56 -11.35 -11.93
C PHE A 389 -17.20 -11.19 -12.67
N GLU A 390 -17.11 -10.37 -13.71
CA GLU A 390 -15.99 -10.46 -14.67
C GLU A 390 -14.80 -9.52 -14.41
N SER A 391 -14.93 -8.42 -13.66
CA SER A 391 -13.85 -7.43 -13.48
C SER A 391 -12.87 -7.69 -12.33
N TYR A 392 -12.93 -8.86 -11.67
CA TYR A 392 -12.22 -9.13 -10.42
C TYR A 392 -10.94 -9.97 -10.54
N LEU A 393 -10.71 -10.63 -11.69
CA LEU A 393 -9.50 -11.42 -11.91
C LEU A 393 -8.26 -10.53 -12.11
N GLU A 394 -8.41 -9.32 -12.65
CA GLU A 394 -7.29 -8.41 -12.90
C GLU A 394 -6.53 -8.01 -11.63
N ASN A 395 -7.19 -7.95 -10.46
CA ASN A 395 -6.54 -7.59 -9.19
C ASN A 395 -5.99 -8.78 -8.39
N ILE A 396 -6.26 -10.01 -8.82
CA ILE A 396 -5.43 -11.15 -8.43
C ILE A 396 -4.04 -11.03 -9.04
N SER A 397 -3.75 -10.15 -10.00
CA SER A 397 -2.37 -10.02 -10.51
C SER A 397 -1.43 -9.19 -9.60
N LYS A 398 -1.95 -8.22 -8.83
CA LYS A 398 -1.17 -7.28 -7.99
C LYS A 398 -1.30 -7.59 -6.49
N HIS A 399 -1.00 -8.82 -6.09
CA HIS A 399 -1.14 -9.29 -4.71
C HIS A 399 0.21 -9.67 -4.09
N VAL A 400 0.26 -9.62 -2.77
CA VAL A 400 1.30 -10.26 -1.97
C VAL A 400 0.90 -11.70 -1.73
N ASP A 401 1.84 -12.60 -1.97
CA ASP A 401 1.65 -14.03 -1.98
C ASP A 401 2.08 -14.61 -0.62
N VAL A 402 1.21 -14.53 0.40
CA VAL A 402 1.57 -14.75 1.81
C VAL A 402 1.50 -16.23 2.21
N ASP A 403 2.59 -16.79 2.75
CA ASP A 403 2.62 -18.15 3.28
C ASP A 403 1.71 -18.30 4.52
N ALA A 404 0.51 -18.86 4.36
CA ALA A 404 -0.54 -18.79 5.38
C ALA A 404 -0.71 -20.05 6.25
N THR A 405 -0.07 -21.17 5.90
CA THR A 405 -0.25 -22.46 6.62
C THR A 405 1.04 -23.10 7.12
N LYS A 406 2.17 -22.39 7.05
CA LYS A 406 3.48 -22.82 7.55
C LYS A 406 3.64 -22.51 9.05
N ASN A 407 4.54 -21.58 9.37
CA ASN A 407 4.92 -21.25 10.75
C ASN A 407 4.24 -19.98 11.26
N LEU A 408 3.78 -19.15 10.33
CA LEU A 408 3.06 -17.93 10.62
C LEU A 408 1.58 -18.19 10.37
N VAL A 409 0.76 -17.71 11.30
CA VAL A 409 -0.68 -17.65 11.14
C VAL A 409 -1.04 -16.18 11.10
N TYR A 410 -1.72 -15.77 10.03
CA TYR A 410 -2.20 -14.41 9.83
C TYR A 410 -3.67 -14.31 10.24
N ALA A 411 -4.04 -13.15 10.78
CA ALA A 411 -5.40 -12.78 11.12
C ALA A 411 -5.70 -11.38 10.59
N GLN A 412 -6.88 -11.21 10.00
CA GLN A 412 -7.41 -9.94 9.50
C GLN A 412 -8.58 -9.47 10.36
N ARG A 413 -8.56 -8.20 10.78
CA ARG A 413 -9.68 -7.55 11.46
C ARG A 413 -10.73 -7.10 10.46
N PHE A 414 -12.00 -7.18 10.85
CA PHE A 414 -13.12 -6.72 10.05
C PHE A 414 -14.27 -6.19 10.91
N PHE A 415 -15.05 -5.23 10.39
CA PHE A 415 -16.14 -4.56 11.10
C PHE A 415 -17.52 -4.86 10.53
N LEU A 416 -18.39 -5.55 11.27
CA LEU A 416 -19.77 -5.75 10.83
C LEU A 416 -20.62 -4.53 11.23
N PRO A 417 -21.24 -3.81 10.27
CA PRO A 417 -22.12 -2.68 10.60
C PRO A 417 -23.43 -3.13 11.25
N ASP A 418 -23.94 -4.30 10.83
CA ASP A 418 -25.19 -4.87 11.29
C ASP A 418 -25.00 -6.27 11.86
N LYS A 419 -26.01 -6.72 12.62
CA LYS A 419 -26.10 -8.11 13.07
C LYS A 419 -26.25 -9.04 11.86
N ILE A 420 -25.31 -9.95 11.67
CA ILE A 420 -25.25 -10.81 10.48
C ILE A 420 -25.19 -12.29 10.88
N LYS A 421 -26.05 -13.10 10.24
CA LYS A 421 -25.92 -14.56 10.22
C LYS A 421 -25.02 -14.96 9.06
N ILE A 422 -23.76 -15.27 9.36
CA ILE A 422 -22.78 -15.69 8.36
C ILE A 422 -23.11 -17.09 7.86
N LYS A 423 -23.10 -17.29 6.55
CA LYS A 423 -23.26 -18.59 5.88
C LYS A 423 -21.92 -19.21 5.54
N ARG A 424 -21.01 -18.44 4.94
CA ARG A 424 -19.67 -18.90 4.52
C ARG A 424 -18.70 -17.74 4.36
N PHE A 425 -17.41 -18.06 4.43
CA PHE A 425 -16.32 -17.18 3.99
C PHE A 425 -15.72 -17.72 2.70
N GLN A 426 -15.11 -16.85 1.89
CA GLN A 426 -14.21 -17.26 0.81
C GLN A 426 -12.85 -16.60 0.96
N LEU A 427 -11.79 -17.38 0.77
CA LEU A 427 -10.41 -16.90 0.75
C LEU A 427 -9.78 -17.21 -0.61
N PRO A 428 -9.02 -16.29 -1.22
CA PRO A 428 -8.21 -16.56 -2.40
C PRO A 428 -6.91 -17.25 -1.97
N LEU A 429 -6.87 -18.58 -2.14
CA LEU A 429 -5.77 -19.43 -1.70
C LEU A 429 -5.19 -20.26 -2.85
N ILE A 430 -3.86 -20.27 -2.99
CA ILE A 430 -3.16 -21.22 -3.88
C ILE A 430 -2.58 -22.37 -3.06
N LYS A 431 -2.87 -23.60 -3.47
CA LYS A 431 -2.26 -24.83 -2.92
C LYS A 431 -0.92 -25.15 -3.58
N PHE A 432 0.12 -25.35 -2.76
CA PHE A 432 1.47 -25.77 -3.13
C PHE A 432 1.90 -27.13 -2.58
N SER A 433 1.15 -27.71 -1.64
CA SER A 433 1.46 -29.05 -1.13
C SER A 433 0.22 -29.72 -0.57
N ASP A 434 0.23 -31.05 -0.56
CA ASP A 434 -0.85 -31.87 -0.04
C ASP A 434 -0.45 -32.60 1.25
N ALA A 435 -1.39 -32.64 2.19
CA ALA A 435 -1.47 -33.44 3.42
C ALA A 435 -2.06 -32.59 4.56
N GLY A 436 -3.38 -32.46 4.64
CA GLY A 436 -3.97 -31.76 5.77
C GLY A 436 -5.39 -31.28 5.58
N ARG A 437 -5.76 -30.36 6.48
CA ARG A 437 -7.04 -29.67 6.46
C ARG A 437 -6.81 -28.21 6.76
N ILE A 438 -7.65 -27.37 6.19
CA ILE A 438 -7.69 -25.94 6.45
C ILE A 438 -9.08 -25.53 6.93
N TRP A 439 -9.15 -24.53 7.80
CA TRP A 439 -10.40 -23.96 8.29
C TRP A 439 -10.17 -22.53 8.74
N ILE A 440 -11.26 -21.81 9.02
CA ILE A 440 -11.20 -20.45 9.53
C ILE A 440 -11.66 -20.45 11.00
N ASP A 441 -10.84 -19.87 11.87
CA ASP A 441 -11.26 -19.52 13.23
C ASP A 441 -11.66 -18.02 13.25
N ILE A 442 -12.83 -17.73 13.82
CA ILE A 442 -13.33 -16.37 14.05
C ILE A 442 -13.16 -16.01 15.52
N PHE A 443 -12.57 -14.85 15.81
CA PHE A 443 -12.31 -14.37 17.16
C PHE A 443 -13.04 -13.06 17.44
N SER A 444 -13.32 -12.81 18.72
CA SER A 444 -13.71 -11.49 19.19
C SER A 444 -12.57 -10.51 18.99
N ASP A 445 -12.88 -9.24 18.83
CA ASP A 445 -11.86 -8.21 19.07
C ASP A 445 -11.54 -8.12 20.56
N ASN A 446 -10.27 -7.88 20.89
CA ASN A 446 -9.76 -7.62 22.23
C ASN A 446 -8.75 -6.48 22.14
N ASN A 447 -9.24 -5.25 22.08
CA ASN A 447 -8.45 -4.02 21.96
C ASN A 447 -7.52 -4.08 20.73
N GLY A 448 -8.08 -4.35 19.56
CA GLY A 448 -7.33 -4.41 18.31
C GLY A 448 -6.48 -5.66 18.16
N MET A 449 -6.74 -6.73 18.93
CA MET A 449 -6.11 -8.05 18.76
C MET A 449 -7.13 -9.18 18.75
N PRO A 450 -6.84 -10.34 18.12
CA PRO A 450 -7.67 -11.53 18.24
C PRO A 450 -7.83 -11.97 19.71
N GLY A 451 -9.07 -11.98 20.19
CA GLY A 451 -9.45 -12.37 21.55
C GLY A 451 -9.92 -13.82 21.65
N LYS A 452 -11.10 -14.03 22.25
CA LYS A 452 -11.68 -15.37 22.41
C LYS A 452 -12.23 -15.85 21.07
N ARG A 453 -11.95 -17.11 20.71
CA ARG A 453 -12.57 -17.72 19.53
C ARG A 453 -14.09 -17.82 19.71
N TYR A 454 -14.84 -17.16 18.83
CA TYR A 454 -16.29 -17.24 18.74
C TYR A 454 -16.74 -18.58 18.13
N PHE A 455 -16.28 -18.88 16.91
CA PHE A 455 -16.60 -20.13 16.23
C PHE A 455 -15.52 -20.52 15.21
N ARG A 456 -15.69 -21.72 14.65
CA ARG A 456 -14.84 -22.30 13.62
C ARG A 456 -15.72 -22.71 12.42
N THR A 457 -15.26 -22.47 11.20
CA THR A 457 -15.93 -22.95 9.99
C THR A 457 -15.76 -24.46 9.83
N LEU A 458 -16.53 -25.08 8.93
CA LEU A 458 -16.22 -26.43 8.47
C LEU A 458 -14.82 -26.46 7.86
N SER A 459 -14.10 -27.56 8.08
CA SER A 459 -12.76 -27.75 7.52
C SER A 459 -12.84 -28.24 6.07
N VAL A 460 -11.98 -27.69 5.23
CA VAL A 460 -11.75 -28.16 3.85
C VAL A 460 -10.55 -29.10 3.88
N ASP A 461 -10.72 -30.30 3.32
CA ASP A 461 -9.64 -31.25 3.15
C ASP A 461 -8.75 -30.82 1.98
N SER A 462 -7.43 -30.77 2.17
CA SER A 462 -6.51 -30.27 1.14
C SER A 462 -6.60 -31.09 -0.15
N SER A 463 -6.94 -32.37 -0.08
CA SER A 463 -7.13 -33.26 -1.24
C SER A 463 -8.26 -32.82 -2.17
N ARG A 464 -9.23 -32.04 -1.64
CA ARG A 464 -10.36 -31.51 -2.42
C ARG A 464 -10.04 -30.20 -3.13
N VAL A 465 -8.89 -29.60 -2.84
CA VAL A 465 -8.44 -28.37 -3.48
C VAL A 465 -7.44 -28.71 -4.58
N ARG A 466 -7.69 -28.15 -5.77
CA ARG A 466 -6.80 -28.31 -6.91
C ARG A 466 -5.46 -27.60 -6.67
N PHE A 467 -4.38 -28.27 -7.05
CA PHE A 467 -3.03 -27.71 -7.00
C PHE A 467 -2.89 -26.54 -8.00
N MET A 468 -2.24 -25.45 -7.60
CA MET A 468 -1.90 -24.30 -8.47
C MET A 468 -3.09 -23.73 -9.27
N GLN A 469 -4.26 -23.61 -8.66
CA GLN A 469 -5.44 -23.02 -9.31
C GLN A 469 -5.39 -21.48 -9.26
N ILE A 470 -4.57 -20.87 -10.11
CA ILE A 470 -4.34 -19.41 -10.14
C ILE A 470 -5.55 -18.65 -10.71
N ASP A 471 -6.21 -19.18 -11.75
CA ASP A 471 -7.30 -18.48 -12.45
C ASP A 471 -8.55 -18.29 -11.60
N ASN A 472 -8.79 -19.16 -10.62
CA ASN A 472 -9.89 -19.02 -9.68
C ASN A 472 -9.49 -19.60 -8.32
N PRO A 473 -8.79 -18.82 -7.49
CA PRO A 473 -8.20 -19.29 -6.24
C PRO A 473 -9.20 -19.24 -5.07
N TRP A 474 -10.47 -18.89 -5.31
CA TRP A 474 -11.45 -18.69 -4.25
C TRP A 474 -11.93 -20.03 -3.67
N ILE A 475 -11.62 -20.28 -2.40
CA ILE A 475 -12.02 -21.48 -1.66
C ILE A 475 -13.11 -21.13 -0.64
N ASP A 476 -14.18 -21.92 -0.63
CA ASP A 476 -15.31 -21.78 0.30
C ASP A 476 -15.06 -22.43 1.66
N PHE A 477 -15.43 -21.70 2.71
CA PHE A 477 -15.43 -22.14 4.11
C PHE A 477 -16.81 -21.96 4.72
N PRO A 478 -17.71 -22.95 4.60
CA PRO A 478 -19.05 -22.88 5.15
C PRO A 478 -19.07 -22.89 6.67
N THR A 479 -20.03 -22.20 7.26
CA THR A 479 -20.30 -22.25 8.70
C THR A 479 -21.24 -23.42 9.04
N GLY A 480 -21.19 -23.93 10.27
CA GLY A 480 -22.09 -24.99 10.73
C GLY A 480 -23.52 -24.46 10.96
N LYS A 481 -24.53 -25.35 10.91
CA LYS A 481 -25.96 -24.98 11.11
C LYS A 481 -26.21 -24.21 12.41
N ASN A 482 -25.48 -24.56 13.47
CA ASN A 482 -25.63 -23.97 14.81
C ASN A 482 -24.69 -22.77 15.07
N THR A 483 -24.04 -22.23 14.04
CA THR A 483 -23.15 -21.05 14.20
C THR A 483 -23.98 -19.84 14.65
N PRO A 484 -23.63 -19.15 15.75
CA PRO A 484 -24.41 -17.99 16.20
C PRO A 484 -24.37 -16.85 15.17
N ALA A 485 -25.35 -15.94 15.24
CA ALA A 485 -25.22 -14.66 14.54
C ALA A 485 -24.14 -13.81 15.23
N LEU A 486 -23.43 -13.02 14.44
CA LEU A 486 -22.52 -12.01 14.98
C LEU A 486 -23.26 -10.68 15.10
N GLU A 487 -23.08 -10.00 16.22
CA GLU A 487 -23.61 -8.65 16.42
C GLU A 487 -22.81 -7.63 15.61
N SER A 488 -23.27 -6.38 15.56
CA SER A 488 -22.48 -5.27 15.03
C SER A 488 -21.21 -5.10 15.86
N GLY A 489 -20.05 -4.93 15.19
CA GLY A 489 -18.76 -4.78 15.86
C GLY A 489 -17.55 -5.37 15.12
N TYR A 490 -16.39 -5.28 15.76
CA TYR A 490 -15.13 -5.80 15.23
C TYR A 490 -14.91 -7.28 15.55
N TYR A 491 -14.38 -7.99 14.58
CA TYR A 491 -14.03 -9.41 14.66
C TYR A 491 -12.72 -9.68 13.92
N TRP A 492 -12.14 -10.85 14.19
CA TRP A 492 -10.93 -11.30 13.52
C TRP A 492 -11.16 -12.63 12.82
N LEU A 493 -10.62 -12.75 11.61
CA LEU A 493 -10.58 -13.97 10.82
C LEU A 493 -9.16 -14.48 10.72
N ALA A 494 -8.90 -15.74 11.08
CA ALA A 494 -7.60 -16.37 10.85
C ALA A 494 -7.73 -17.69 10.11
N LEU A 495 -6.96 -17.87 9.03
CA LEU A 495 -6.80 -19.15 8.36
C LEU A 495 -5.94 -20.07 9.24
N ARG A 496 -6.38 -21.29 9.44
CA ARG A 496 -5.69 -22.31 10.23
C ARG A 496 -5.52 -23.57 9.41
N SER A 497 -4.49 -24.33 9.73
CA SER A 497 -4.17 -25.59 9.08
C SER A 497 -3.81 -26.68 10.10
N SER A 498 -3.90 -27.92 9.65
CA SER A 498 -3.29 -29.09 10.27
C SER A 498 -2.56 -29.91 9.21
N GLY A 499 -1.56 -30.69 9.61
CA GLY A 499 -0.72 -31.45 8.69
C GLY A 499 0.32 -30.56 8.00
N ASN A 500 0.77 -30.98 6.82
CA ASN A 500 1.84 -30.34 6.05
C ASN A 500 1.32 -29.60 4.80
N CYS A 501 0.01 -29.34 4.71
CA CYS A 501 -0.56 -28.61 3.58
C CYS A 501 0.00 -27.17 3.51
N ILE A 502 0.39 -26.75 2.31
CA ILE A 502 0.96 -25.41 2.07
C ILE A 502 -0.02 -24.63 1.20
N PHE A 503 -0.53 -23.55 1.74
CA PHE A 503 -1.35 -22.57 1.04
C PHE A 503 -0.73 -21.19 1.14
N LYS A 504 -0.71 -20.49 0.01
CA LYS A 504 -0.53 -19.05 -0.01
C LYS A 504 -1.87 -18.35 0.00
N TRP A 505 -1.98 -17.28 0.77
CA TRP A 505 -3.17 -16.44 0.86
C TRP A 505 -2.85 -15.07 0.28
N TYR A 506 -3.63 -14.64 -0.71
CA TYR A 506 -3.40 -13.34 -1.32
C TYR A 506 -3.74 -12.20 -0.37
N ALA A 507 -2.80 -11.26 -0.27
CA ALA A 507 -2.96 -10.03 0.47
C ALA A 507 -2.73 -8.80 -0.43
N GLN A 508 -3.20 -7.65 0.01
CA GLN A 508 -2.99 -6.35 -0.61
C GLN A 508 -2.04 -5.53 0.27
N ASP A 509 -0.93 -5.04 -0.26
CA ASP A 509 -0.01 -4.21 0.52
C ASP A 509 -0.47 -2.76 0.69
N GLY A 510 0.04 -2.11 1.74
CA GLY A 510 -0.19 -0.70 2.08
C GLY A 510 -1.34 -0.44 3.05
N ASN A 511 -1.89 -1.47 3.71
CA ASN A 511 -3.08 -1.38 4.58
C ASN A 511 -4.20 -0.53 3.95
N VAL A 512 -4.57 -0.89 2.71
CA VAL A 512 -5.57 -0.19 1.90
C VAL A 512 -6.97 -0.29 2.53
N PHE A 513 -7.19 -1.26 3.42
CA PHE A 513 -8.48 -1.66 3.96
C PHE A 513 -8.56 -1.64 5.49
N GLY A 514 -8.34 -0.49 6.12
CA GLY A 514 -8.71 -0.32 7.52
C GLY A 514 -7.76 0.56 8.29
N GLU A 515 -7.12 -0.02 9.31
CA GLU A 515 -6.23 0.66 10.26
C GLU A 515 -4.88 -0.05 10.25
N ALA A 516 -3.80 0.62 10.67
CA ALA A 516 -2.45 0.04 10.55
C ALA A 516 -2.24 -1.26 11.33
N ASP A 517 -3.13 -1.57 12.28
CA ASP A 517 -3.06 -2.72 13.16
C ASP A 517 -4.06 -3.82 12.84
N ASP A 518 -4.74 -3.76 11.69
CA ASP A 518 -5.79 -4.68 11.28
C ASP A 518 -5.30 -6.03 10.71
N THR A 519 -4.01 -6.13 10.40
CA THR A 519 -3.38 -7.40 10.01
C THR A 519 -2.30 -7.81 11.00
N ARG A 520 -2.61 -8.89 11.71
CA ARG A 520 -1.74 -9.46 12.74
C ARG A 520 -1.26 -10.83 12.36
N PHE A 521 -0.08 -11.20 12.86
CA PHE A 521 0.41 -12.56 12.73
C PHE A 521 0.99 -13.09 14.03
N MET A 522 1.00 -14.41 14.15
CA MET A 522 1.67 -15.12 15.23
C MET A 522 2.59 -16.19 14.66
N ASN A 523 3.75 -16.38 15.28
CA ASN A 523 4.63 -17.50 14.96
C ASN A 523 4.32 -18.68 15.89
N VAL A 524 3.72 -19.73 15.33
CA VAL A 524 3.27 -20.90 16.10
C VAL A 524 4.41 -21.79 16.58
N ARG A 525 5.65 -21.58 16.11
CA ARG A 525 6.84 -22.30 16.61
C ARG A 525 7.44 -21.70 17.88
N LEU A 526 7.06 -20.47 18.24
CA LEU A 526 7.54 -19.87 19.48
C LEU A 526 6.91 -20.56 20.69
N LYS A 527 7.64 -20.63 21.80
CA LYS A 527 7.15 -21.23 23.05
C LYS A 527 5.84 -20.56 23.53
N ASN A 528 5.74 -19.25 23.34
CA ASN A 528 4.55 -18.45 23.63
C ASN A 528 4.13 -17.66 22.38
N PRO A 529 3.35 -18.26 21.47
CA PRO A 529 2.83 -17.55 20.29
C PRO A 529 1.96 -16.37 20.73
N SER A 530 2.08 -15.24 20.04
CA SER A 530 1.35 -14.01 20.35
C SER A 530 0.98 -13.26 19.07
N TRP A 531 -0.15 -12.55 19.11
CA TRP A 531 -0.65 -11.65 18.06
C TRP A 531 0.01 -10.25 18.08
N ASN A 532 1.07 -10.08 18.87
CA ASN A 532 1.86 -8.84 18.94
C ASN A 532 2.76 -8.65 17.71
N ASN A 533 2.34 -9.04 16.52
CA ASN A 533 3.12 -8.79 15.31
C ASN A 533 2.19 -8.27 14.21
N LEU A 534 2.69 -7.32 13.42
CA LEU A 534 1.92 -6.55 12.46
C LEU A 534 2.50 -6.68 11.06
N ALA A 535 1.63 -6.67 10.05
CA ALA A 535 2.02 -6.70 8.65
C ALA A 535 1.48 -5.45 7.91
N ASN A 536 2.24 -4.96 6.94
CA ASN A 536 1.87 -3.80 6.12
C ASN A 536 0.86 -4.14 5.00
N PHE A 537 0.13 -5.25 5.10
CA PHE A 537 -0.76 -5.75 4.06
C PHE A 537 -2.06 -6.28 4.65
N ASP A 538 -3.14 -6.22 3.90
CA ASP A 538 -4.46 -6.72 4.26
C ASP A 538 -4.73 -8.06 3.58
N MET A 539 -5.13 -9.05 4.36
CA MET A 539 -5.50 -10.37 3.84
C MET A 539 -6.86 -10.31 3.14
N ASN A 540 -6.91 -10.72 1.87
CA ASN A 540 -8.15 -10.63 1.08
C ASN A 540 -9.15 -11.73 1.48
N PHE A 541 -10.42 -11.38 1.70
CA PHE A 541 -11.47 -12.36 1.93
C PHE A 541 -12.84 -11.86 1.46
N ARG A 542 -13.81 -12.77 1.38
CA ARG A 542 -15.24 -12.45 1.20
C ARG A 542 -16.05 -13.12 2.30
N LEU A 543 -17.16 -12.49 2.67
CA LEU A 543 -18.10 -12.99 3.65
C LEU A 543 -19.49 -12.99 3.02
N TYR A 544 -20.18 -14.11 3.14
CA TYR A 544 -21.56 -14.27 2.67
C TYR A 544 -22.45 -14.58 3.86
N GLY A 545 -23.51 -13.80 4.04
CA GLY A 545 -24.41 -13.92 5.16
C GLY A 545 -25.77 -13.29 4.86
N ARG A 546 -26.64 -13.25 5.89
CA ARG A 546 -27.89 -12.50 5.86
C ARG A 546 -27.88 -11.49 6.99
N VAL A 547 -28.17 -10.23 6.69
CA VAL A 547 -28.46 -9.22 7.71
C VAL A 547 -29.72 -9.63 8.45
N LEU A 548 -29.64 -9.67 9.77
CA LEU A 548 -30.80 -9.86 10.62
C LEU A 548 -31.28 -8.45 10.96
N SER A 549 -32.32 -7.98 10.27
CA SER A 549 -32.98 -6.73 10.62
C SER A 549 -33.34 -6.77 12.10
N ASN A 550 -32.92 -5.76 12.85
CA ASN A 550 -33.49 -5.52 14.16
C ASN A 550 -34.98 -5.24 13.93
N GLU A 551 -35.85 -6.21 14.20
CA GLU A 551 -37.27 -5.91 14.41
C GLU A 551 -37.32 -4.84 15.50
N LYS A 552 -37.73 -3.63 15.11
CA LYS A 552 -38.02 -2.54 16.04
C LYS A 552 -39.36 -2.78 16.70
#